data_AF-A0A0K3B519-F1
#
_entry.id   AF-A0A0K3B519-F1
#
_cell.length_a   1.000
_cell.length_b   1.000
_cell.length_c   1.000
_cell.angle_alpha   90.00
_cell.angle_beta   90.00
_cell.angle_gamma   90.00
#
_symmetry.space_group_name_H-M   'P 1'
#
loop_
_entity.id
_entity.type
_entity.pdbx_description
1 polymer ?
#
loop_
_entity_poly.entity_id
_entity_poly.type
_entity_poly.pdbx_seq_one_letter_code
_entity_poly.pdbx_strand_id
1 'polypeptide(L)'
;MVATTPPDQVVTALVRELSDTVEGQVAYCVAEADSLAVVAMWPEHGGNLTPGNLTPGDLTHEVACAEVAGGGTLHVAEPRRWTVREHTALRQTADWLGVVVRLEQLRGERERAEARARRLRSEVTAGRARLAKVRELERRRLVQAVTMTTLRDLAAVRGRLRGLCETPRTGEALSQELEVVRDALDDLLDDFRTVVRGVYPAMLPDRGPRAALEELAATLPRPVRFDGDLARRADWQVESGLYHAVAATLNVLTGAESSAEPVTVELSGDHVPRVRVGASTGLSAEDLRAALEHDAERIAVIGGQMECTVTDGGPEMTGTGKTGAEKTGTAEIWIRAARRPEPADAEVVSPRFERSALYRQVRDLVRQGQAAAGEDGPYRSRWDAVAERLTQPARLAVVRDSSTSTPDVAHAVALGVTVVEVSGPADWALARDLLAEDEPHSSVDAVLCLVTPTSAFQTTLRYARQRVELSESGSLAELAGKLVTWGPVIAARRAVVAIRELMSELPPDDPLRWSIEQIGAEAHEFAELDLLDELGRGESRLLRGGGPTAAADVTRLLGAQGKDPRTRLGLIAAAGVDEVHAAAQDAVRRWRAHAERPTTGARDRAACEVLVRTAEGLLSKAWNP
;
A
#
# COMPACT_ATOMS: atom_id res chain seq x y z
N MET A 1 -37.72 -0.30 16.42
CA MET A 1 -38.56 -0.80 15.31
C MET A 1 -38.49 0.05 14.04
N VAL A 2 -38.11 1.34 14.09
CA VAL A 2 -38.06 2.24 12.92
C VAL A 2 -36.89 1.96 11.95
N ALA A 3 -35.84 1.24 12.37
CA ALA A 3 -34.61 1.09 11.57
C ALA A 3 -34.72 0.18 10.32
N THR A 4 -35.78 -0.63 10.21
CA THR A 4 -35.99 -1.61 9.11
C THR A 4 -37.19 -1.31 8.23
N THR A 5 -37.95 -0.25 8.54
CA THR A 5 -39.12 0.14 7.75
C THR A 5 -38.64 0.92 6.51
N PRO A 6 -39.13 0.59 5.30
CA PRO A 6 -38.74 1.32 4.12
C PRO A 6 -39.26 2.78 4.22
N PRO A 7 -38.47 3.75 3.72
CA PRO A 7 -38.67 5.18 3.97
C PRO A 7 -40.01 5.71 3.43
N ASP A 8 -40.53 5.11 2.36
CA ASP A 8 -41.85 5.36 1.78
C ASP A 8 -43.01 5.09 2.75
N GLN A 9 -42.91 4.05 3.56
CA GLN A 9 -43.91 3.72 4.57
C GLN A 9 -43.88 4.69 5.76
N VAL A 10 -42.70 5.19 6.12
CA VAL A 10 -42.55 6.19 7.19
C VAL A 10 -43.11 7.54 6.75
N VAL A 11 -42.82 7.96 5.52
CA VAL A 11 -43.36 9.19 4.93
C VAL A 11 -44.90 9.12 4.86
N THR A 12 -45.45 8.02 4.35
CA THR A 12 -46.91 7.81 4.28
C THR A 12 -47.56 7.81 5.66
N ALA A 13 -46.92 7.19 6.67
CA ALA A 13 -47.44 7.18 8.04
C ALA A 13 -47.47 8.59 8.67
N LEU A 14 -46.41 9.38 8.48
CA LEU A 14 -46.31 10.76 8.96
C LEU A 14 -47.35 11.68 8.31
N VAL A 15 -47.58 11.54 7.00
CA VAL A 15 -48.60 12.28 6.26
C VAL A 15 -50.01 11.92 6.75
N ARG A 16 -50.27 10.63 6.99
CA ARG A 16 -51.54 10.15 7.53
C ARG A 16 -51.81 10.64 8.95
N GLU A 17 -50.82 10.57 9.83
CA GLU A 17 -50.94 11.05 11.21
C GLU A 17 -51.25 12.56 11.27
N LEU A 18 -50.64 13.35 10.39
CA LEU A 18 -50.95 14.77 10.28
C LEU A 18 -52.36 15.00 9.74
N SER A 19 -52.78 14.24 8.72
CA SER A 19 -54.14 14.34 8.14
C SER A 19 -55.22 14.02 9.17
N ASP A 20 -55.03 12.98 9.98
CA ASP A 20 -55.93 12.63 11.08
C ASP A 20 -55.97 13.73 12.16
N THR A 21 -54.85 14.44 12.38
CA THR A 21 -54.74 15.52 13.38
C THR A 21 -55.42 16.81 12.92
N VAL A 22 -55.28 17.18 11.65
CA VAL A 22 -55.87 18.41 11.09
C VAL A 22 -57.30 18.22 10.57
N GLU A 23 -57.77 16.95 10.51
CA GLU A 23 -59.04 16.54 9.92
C GLU A 23 -59.22 17.13 8.50
N GLY A 24 -58.16 17.05 7.69
CA GLY A 24 -58.05 17.64 6.35
C GLY A 24 -57.08 16.85 5.47
N GLN A 25 -56.93 17.25 4.21
CA GLN A 25 -56.07 16.54 3.26
C GLN A 25 -54.63 17.03 3.38
N VAL A 26 -53.65 16.11 3.42
CA VAL A 26 -52.22 16.41 3.54
C VAL A 26 -51.46 15.80 2.39
N ALA A 27 -50.54 16.55 1.79
CA ALA A 27 -49.66 16.08 0.73
C ALA A 27 -48.22 16.51 0.98
N TYR A 28 -47.28 15.57 0.90
CA TYR A 28 -45.85 15.86 0.84
C TYR A 28 -45.39 15.85 -0.61
N CYS A 29 -44.81 16.95 -1.05
CA CYS A 29 -44.44 17.20 -2.43
C CYS A 29 -42.95 17.54 -2.55
N VAL A 30 -42.32 17.15 -3.66
CA VAL A 30 -40.95 17.54 -3.99
C VAL A 30 -40.97 18.34 -5.29
N ALA A 31 -40.19 19.41 -5.34
CA ALA A 31 -40.10 20.26 -6.51
C ALA A 31 -39.46 19.51 -7.70
N GLU A 32 -40.16 19.51 -8.83
CA GLU A 32 -39.73 18.90 -10.09
C GLU A 32 -39.93 19.91 -11.23
N ALA A 33 -38.85 20.57 -11.65
CA ALA A 33 -38.82 21.60 -12.71
C ALA A 33 -39.94 22.66 -12.65
N ASP A 34 -41.12 22.39 -13.22
CA ASP A 34 -42.30 23.29 -13.27
C ASP A 34 -43.54 22.71 -12.55
N SER A 35 -43.39 21.63 -11.78
CA SER A 35 -44.46 20.96 -11.05
C SER A 35 -44.00 20.43 -9.69
N LEU A 36 -44.96 20.07 -8.84
CA LEU A 36 -44.72 19.47 -7.54
C LEU A 36 -45.09 17.99 -7.61
N ALA A 37 -44.08 17.12 -7.59
CA ALA A 37 -44.29 15.67 -7.57
C ALA A 37 -44.78 15.25 -6.18
N VAL A 38 -45.98 14.67 -6.10
CA VAL A 38 -46.54 14.15 -4.84
C VAL A 38 -45.80 12.86 -4.47
N VAL A 39 -45.11 12.90 -3.33
CA VAL A 39 -44.41 11.74 -2.77
C VAL A 39 -45.35 10.91 -1.88
N ALA A 40 -46.24 11.57 -1.13
CA ALA A 40 -47.27 10.92 -0.34
C ALA A 40 -48.46 11.86 -0.10
N MET A 41 -49.67 11.30 -0.02
CA MET A 41 -50.92 12.06 0.18
C MET A 41 -51.92 11.27 1.02
N TRP A 42 -52.67 11.96 1.90
CA TRP A 42 -53.77 11.35 2.65
C TRP A 42 -54.89 12.35 2.99
N PRO A 43 -56.18 11.98 2.87
CA PRO A 43 -56.67 10.81 2.14
C PRO A 43 -56.34 10.91 0.64
N GLU A 44 -56.06 9.77 0.00
CA GLU A 44 -55.64 9.69 -1.42
C GLU A 44 -56.75 10.11 -2.40
N HIS A 45 -58.02 10.05 -1.97
CA HIS A 45 -59.18 10.37 -2.80
C HIS A 45 -60.21 11.14 -1.97
N GLY A 46 -60.96 12.05 -2.60
CA GLY A 46 -62.08 12.75 -1.98
C GLY A 46 -61.76 14.11 -1.35
N GLY A 47 -60.61 14.72 -1.68
CA GLY A 47 -60.27 16.12 -1.36
C GLY A 47 -59.86 16.93 -2.61
N ASN A 48 -59.47 18.20 -2.42
CA ASN A 48 -59.14 19.12 -3.53
C ASN A 48 -57.76 18.87 -4.16
N LEU A 49 -56.85 18.15 -3.49
CA LEU A 49 -55.59 17.73 -4.10
C LEU A 49 -55.77 16.39 -4.79
N THR A 50 -55.33 16.31 -6.05
CA THR A 50 -55.37 15.08 -6.84
C THR A 50 -54.02 14.36 -6.80
N PRO A 51 -54.02 13.01 -6.78
CA PRO A 51 -52.79 12.24 -6.95
C PRO A 51 -52.12 12.58 -8.30
N GLY A 52 -50.83 12.93 -8.28
CA GLY A 52 -50.06 13.28 -9.48
C GLY A 52 -49.13 14.47 -9.29
N ASN A 53 -48.65 15.06 -10.39
CA ASN A 53 -47.86 16.28 -10.35
C ASN A 53 -48.81 17.49 -10.19
N LEU A 54 -48.68 18.20 -9.07
CA LEU A 54 -49.46 19.39 -8.77
C LEU A 54 -48.83 20.61 -9.44
N THR A 55 -49.65 21.48 -10.01
CA THR A 55 -49.22 22.79 -10.48
C THR A 55 -49.47 23.84 -9.39
N PRO A 56 -48.75 24.99 -9.40
CA PRO A 56 -49.00 26.07 -8.45
C PRO A 56 -50.46 26.58 -8.44
N GLY A 57 -51.22 26.36 -9.53
CA GLY A 57 -52.65 26.70 -9.62
C GLY A 57 -53.58 25.75 -8.87
N ASP A 58 -53.15 24.52 -8.60
CA ASP A 58 -53.92 23.52 -7.85
C ASP A 58 -53.88 23.78 -6.32
N LEU A 59 -52.99 24.67 -5.87
CA LEU A 59 -52.79 25.05 -4.47
C LEU A 59 -53.59 26.30 -4.03
N THR A 60 -54.67 26.65 -4.75
CA THR A 60 -55.40 27.93 -4.61
C THR A 60 -56.42 27.99 -3.47
N HIS A 61 -56.73 26.87 -2.83
CA HIS A 61 -57.56 26.83 -1.61
C HIS A 61 -56.71 27.15 -0.36
N GLU A 62 -57.33 27.49 0.77
CA GLU A 62 -56.65 27.92 2.01
C GLU A 62 -55.71 26.81 2.53
N VAL A 63 -54.47 26.80 2.03
CA VAL A 63 -53.48 25.74 2.22
C VAL A 63 -52.41 26.24 3.18
N ALA A 64 -52.31 25.61 4.34
CA ALA A 64 -51.16 25.79 5.19
C ALA A 64 -50.00 24.94 4.67
N CYS A 65 -48.79 25.51 4.63
CA CYS A 65 -47.61 24.80 4.16
C CYS A 65 -46.44 24.90 5.15
N ALA A 66 -45.58 23.89 5.12
CA ALA A 66 -44.30 23.89 5.83
C ALA A 66 -43.21 23.32 4.91
N GLU A 67 -42.03 23.96 4.92
CA GLU A 67 -40.86 23.45 4.21
C GLU A 67 -40.25 22.27 4.96
N VAL A 68 -39.85 21.25 4.20
CA VAL A 68 -39.15 20.08 4.74
C VAL A 68 -37.65 20.28 4.54
N ALA A 69 -36.90 20.31 5.64
CA ALA A 69 -35.45 20.51 5.61
C ALA A 69 -34.77 19.39 4.81
N GLY A 70 -34.04 19.74 3.76
CA GLY A 70 -33.38 18.76 2.88
C GLY A 70 -34.14 18.41 1.60
N GLY A 71 -35.38 18.91 1.43
CA GLY A 71 -36.11 18.89 0.17
C GLY A 71 -37.63 18.72 0.36
N GLY A 72 -38.41 19.43 -0.47
CA GLY A 72 -39.87 19.30 -0.55
C GLY A 72 -40.67 20.22 0.38
N THR A 73 -41.98 20.18 0.20
CA THR A 73 -42.97 20.99 0.92
C THR A 73 -44.15 20.12 1.36
N LEU A 74 -44.59 20.34 2.59
CA LEU A 74 -45.76 19.68 3.17
C LEU A 74 -46.95 20.64 3.09
N HIS A 75 -48.04 20.20 2.45
CA HIS A 75 -49.25 20.99 2.20
C HIS A 75 -50.44 20.39 2.95
N VAL A 76 -51.26 21.24 3.55
CA VAL A 76 -52.53 20.88 4.21
C VAL A 76 -53.67 21.63 3.53
N ALA A 77 -54.65 20.93 2.98
CA ALA A 77 -55.85 21.47 2.35
C ALA A 77 -57.11 21.17 3.16
N GLU A 78 -58.01 22.15 3.25
CA GLU A 78 -59.32 22.06 3.93
C GLU A 78 -59.27 21.51 5.38
N PRO A 79 -58.44 22.08 6.27
CA PRO A 79 -58.43 21.63 7.66
C PRO A 79 -59.76 21.96 8.35
N ARG A 80 -60.43 20.96 8.94
CA ARG A 80 -61.63 21.21 9.78
C ARG A 80 -61.27 21.90 11.10
N ARG A 81 -60.04 21.75 11.56
CA ARG A 81 -59.52 22.36 12.79
C ARG A 81 -58.21 23.07 12.51
N TRP A 82 -58.14 24.34 12.89
CA TRP A 82 -56.93 25.14 12.68
C TRP A 82 -56.58 25.98 13.90
N THR A 83 -55.90 25.35 14.87
CA THR A 83 -55.45 25.97 16.11
C THR A 83 -53.93 25.91 16.25
N VAL A 84 -53.38 26.40 17.36
CA VAL A 84 -51.94 26.33 17.66
C VAL A 84 -51.42 24.88 17.67
N ARG A 85 -52.28 23.92 18.04
CA ARG A 85 -51.94 22.49 18.07
C ARG A 85 -51.65 21.96 16.66
N GLU A 86 -52.50 22.26 15.69
CA GLU A 86 -52.34 21.80 14.30
C GLU A 86 -51.15 22.47 13.61
N HIS A 87 -50.89 23.76 13.89
CA HIS A 87 -49.66 24.43 13.42
C HIS A 87 -48.39 23.77 13.97
N THR A 88 -48.43 23.31 15.24
CA THR A 88 -47.30 22.63 15.88
C THR A 88 -47.11 21.24 15.28
N ALA A 89 -48.20 20.50 15.05
CA ALA A 89 -48.17 19.20 14.39
C ALA A 89 -47.59 19.30 12.98
N LEU A 90 -48.03 20.27 12.17
CA LEU A 90 -47.49 20.52 10.82
C LEU A 90 -45.96 20.71 10.83
N ARG A 91 -45.45 21.56 11.74
CA ARG A 91 -43.99 21.80 11.86
C ARG A 91 -43.24 20.55 12.32
N GLN A 92 -43.75 19.84 13.32
CA GLN A 92 -43.13 18.61 13.81
C GLN A 92 -43.08 17.53 12.74
N THR A 93 -44.15 17.36 11.97
CA THR A 93 -44.18 16.42 10.83
C THR A 93 -43.17 16.83 9.75
N ALA A 94 -43.05 18.13 9.45
CA ALA A 94 -42.04 18.63 8.51
C ALA A 94 -40.60 18.39 9.00
N ASP A 95 -40.32 18.59 10.29
CA ASP A 95 -39.02 18.29 10.90
C ASP A 95 -38.68 16.80 10.81
N TRP A 96 -39.63 15.91 11.13
CA TRP A 96 -39.46 14.47 11.03
C TRP A 96 -39.24 14.00 9.59
N LEU A 97 -39.98 14.56 8.62
CA LEU A 97 -39.76 14.31 7.20
C LEU A 97 -38.35 14.74 6.78
N GLY A 98 -37.85 15.87 7.30
CA GLY A 98 -36.50 16.34 7.01
C GLY A 98 -35.41 15.38 7.48
N VAL A 99 -35.60 14.73 8.63
CA VAL A 99 -34.70 13.67 9.12
C VAL A 99 -34.72 12.46 8.18
N VAL A 100 -35.89 12.04 7.70
CA VAL A 100 -36.03 10.91 6.77
C VAL A 100 -35.34 11.21 5.43
N VAL A 101 -35.56 12.40 4.86
CA VAL A 101 -34.92 12.85 3.61
C VAL A 101 -33.40 12.90 3.76
N ARG A 102 -32.90 13.44 4.88
CA ARG A 102 -31.46 13.51 5.14
C ARG A 102 -30.82 12.12 5.26
N LEU A 103 -31.52 11.18 5.88
CA LEU A 103 -31.05 9.80 6.01
C LEU A 103 -30.94 9.10 4.64
N GLU A 104 -31.92 9.29 3.76
CA GLU A 104 -31.88 8.74 2.39
C GLU A 104 -30.79 9.37 1.53
N GLN A 105 -30.56 10.68 1.65
CA GLN A 105 -29.43 11.35 0.99
C GLN A 105 -28.09 10.77 1.44
N LEU A 106 -27.90 10.59 2.76
CA LEU A 106 -26.68 10.00 3.31
C LEU A 106 -26.48 8.54 2.89
N ARG A 107 -27.56 7.75 2.78
CA ARG A 107 -27.52 6.39 2.22
C ARG A 107 -27.05 6.41 0.77
N GLY A 108 -27.61 7.28 -0.06
CA GLY A 108 -27.19 7.43 -1.46
C GLY A 108 -25.74 7.91 -1.61
N GLU A 109 -25.29 8.86 -0.78
CA GLU A 109 -23.89 9.29 -0.75
C GLU A 109 -22.93 8.15 -0.38
N ARG A 110 -23.30 7.36 0.64
CA ARG A 110 -22.55 6.19 1.07
C ARG A 110 -22.45 5.14 -0.04
N GLU A 111 -23.55 4.79 -0.70
CA GLU A 111 -23.55 3.80 -1.79
C GLU A 111 -22.66 4.24 -2.95
N ARG A 112 -22.73 5.52 -3.33
CA ARG A 112 -21.86 6.09 -4.37
C ARG A 112 -20.39 6.06 -3.94
N ALA A 113 -20.09 6.37 -2.68
CA ALA A 113 -18.73 6.31 -2.15
C ALA A 113 -18.20 4.87 -2.13
N GLU A 114 -19.02 3.90 -1.72
CA GLU A 114 -18.67 2.48 -1.74
C GLU A 114 -18.43 1.97 -3.17
N ALA A 115 -19.25 2.38 -4.14
CA ALA A 115 -19.06 2.03 -5.54
C ALA A 115 -17.75 2.60 -6.10
N ARG A 116 -17.42 3.87 -5.79
CA ARG A 116 -16.13 4.48 -6.16
C ARG A 116 -14.95 3.75 -5.53
N ALA A 117 -15.05 3.42 -4.24
CA ALA A 117 -14.00 2.70 -3.53
C ALA A 117 -13.77 1.29 -4.12
N ARG A 118 -14.84 0.56 -4.48
CA ARG A 118 -14.74 -0.73 -5.18
C ARG A 118 -14.00 -0.60 -6.51
N ARG A 119 -14.35 0.42 -7.31
CA ARG A 119 -13.68 0.69 -8.58
C ARG A 119 -12.19 0.97 -8.39
N LEU A 120 -11.81 1.91 -7.53
CA LEU A 120 -10.41 2.25 -7.28
C LEU A 120 -9.61 1.04 -6.76
N ARG A 121 -10.18 0.24 -5.86
CA ARG A 121 -9.54 -1.00 -5.39
C ARG A 121 -9.28 -1.99 -6.53
N SER A 122 -10.23 -2.16 -7.45
CA SER A 122 -10.03 -3.03 -8.62
C SER A 122 -8.93 -2.51 -9.55
N GLU A 123 -8.84 -1.19 -9.77
CA GLU A 123 -7.79 -0.56 -10.57
C GLU A 123 -6.40 -0.75 -9.93
N VAL A 124 -6.28 -0.54 -8.61
CA VAL A 124 -5.05 -0.78 -7.84
C VAL A 124 -4.66 -2.26 -7.87
N THR A 125 -5.63 -3.17 -7.70
CA THR A 125 -5.36 -4.63 -7.72
C THR A 125 -4.87 -5.07 -9.09
N ALA A 126 -5.49 -4.58 -10.17
CA ALA A 126 -5.03 -4.82 -11.53
C ALA A 126 -3.64 -4.22 -11.80
N GLY A 127 -3.35 -3.02 -11.27
CA GLY A 127 -2.03 -2.40 -11.34
C GLY A 127 -0.95 -3.21 -10.62
N ARG A 128 -1.24 -3.70 -9.41
CA ARG A 128 -0.33 -4.56 -8.64
C ARG A 128 -0.10 -5.91 -9.29
N ALA A 129 -1.13 -6.52 -9.87
CA ALA A 129 -1.01 -7.77 -10.62
C ALA A 129 -0.08 -7.61 -11.84
N ARG A 130 -0.22 -6.48 -12.56
CA ARG A 130 0.70 -6.11 -13.65
C ARG A 130 2.14 -5.96 -13.14
N LEU A 131 2.37 -5.25 -12.04
CA LEU A 131 3.71 -5.07 -11.47
C LEU A 131 4.34 -6.39 -10.99
N ALA A 132 3.57 -7.24 -10.31
CA ALA A 132 4.04 -8.54 -9.86
C ALA A 132 4.44 -9.44 -11.04
N LYS A 133 3.68 -9.37 -12.15
CA LYS A 133 4.00 -10.08 -13.38
C LYS A 133 5.33 -9.61 -13.99
N VAL A 134 5.59 -8.29 -14.03
CA VAL A 134 6.89 -7.75 -14.49
C VAL A 134 8.03 -8.24 -13.62
N ARG A 135 7.89 -8.19 -12.30
CA ARG A 135 8.92 -8.63 -11.36
C ARG A 135 9.21 -10.13 -11.47
N GLU A 136 8.18 -10.96 -11.66
CA GLU A 136 8.36 -12.40 -11.86
C GLU A 136 9.04 -12.71 -13.21
N LEU A 137 8.75 -11.95 -14.26
CA LEU A 137 9.47 -12.05 -15.53
C LEU A 137 10.94 -11.65 -15.38
N GLU A 138 11.22 -10.58 -14.64
CA GLU A 138 12.60 -10.14 -14.36
C GLU A 138 13.35 -11.18 -13.52
N ARG A 139 12.74 -11.68 -12.44
CA ARG A 139 13.32 -12.74 -11.61
C ARG A 139 13.65 -13.99 -12.44
N ARG A 140 12.77 -14.40 -13.36
CA ARG A 140 13.02 -15.54 -14.27
C ARG A 140 14.18 -15.24 -15.22
N ARG A 141 14.23 -14.05 -15.80
CA ARG A 141 15.34 -13.61 -16.66
C ARG A 141 16.66 -13.60 -15.88
N LEU A 142 16.68 -13.09 -14.65
CA LEU A 142 17.84 -13.07 -13.76
C LEU A 142 18.33 -14.47 -13.45
N VAL A 143 17.42 -15.35 -13.01
CA VAL A 143 17.77 -16.74 -12.73
C VAL A 143 18.29 -17.42 -13.99
N GLN A 144 17.67 -17.20 -15.15
CA GLN A 144 18.10 -17.81 -16.40
C GLN A 144 19.46 -17.27 -16.89
N ALA A 145 19.69 -15.96 -16.84
CA ALA A 145 20.95 -15.32 -17.21
C ALA A 145 22.10 -15.72 -16.29
N VAL A 146 21.85 -15.74 -14.97
CA VAL A 146 22.82 -16.22 -13.98
C VAL A 146 23.10 -17.70 -14.18
N THR A 147 22.07 -18.54 -14.36
CA THR A 147 22.24 -20.00 -14.35
C THR A 147 22.82 -20.54 -15.67
N MET A 148 22.41 -20.03 -16.83
CA MET A 148 22.80 -20.61 -18.13
C MET A 148 24.20 -20.20 -18.60
N THR A 149 24.61 -18.97 -18.36
CA THR A 149 25.91 -18.46 -18.82
C THR A 149 27.00 -18.79 -17.79
N THR A 150 26.79 -18.45 -16.51
CA THR A 150 27.88 -18.63 -15.50
C THR A 150 28.21 -20.10 -15.21
N LEU A 151 27.23 -21.02 -15.18
CA LEU A 151 27.49 -22.42 -14.81
C LEU A 151 28.14 -23.24 -15.92
N ARG A 152 27.83 -22.95 -17.19
CA ARG A 152 28.44 -23.66 -18.33
C ARG A 152 29.92 -23.25 -18.48
N ASP A 153 30.20 -21.96 -18.34
CA ASP A 153 31.53 -21.42 -18.56
C ASP A 153 32.46 -21.72 -17.37
N LEU A 154 31.94 -21.67 -16.12
CA LEU A 154 32.66 -22.15 -14.94
C LEU A 154 32.97 -23.66 -15.01
N ALA A 155 32.07 -24.47 -15.59
CA ALA A 155 32.32 -25.89 -15.79
C ALA A 155 33.44 -26.13 -16.82
N ALA A 156 33.52 -25.32 -17.87
CA ALA A 156 34.59 -25.36 -18.87
C ALA A 156 35.95 -24.97 -18.28
N VAL A 157 36.01 -23.84 -17.53
CA VAL A 157 37.23 -23.41 -16.81
C VAL A 157 37.69 -24.48 -15.82
N ARG A 158 36.77 -25.04 -15.03
CA ARG A 158 37.06 -26.14 -14.08
C ARG A 158 37.59 -27.39 -14.79
N GLY A 159 37.06 -27.73 -15.95
CA GLY A 159 37.52 -28.86 -16.76
C GLY A 159 38.96 -28.68 -17.24
N ARG A 160 39.32 -27.48 -17.72
CA ARG A 160 40.68 -27.15 -18.17
C ARG A 160 41.69 -27.17 -17.02
N LEU A 161 41.35 -26.57 -15.88
CA LEU A 161 42.17 -26.61 -14.67
C LEU A 161 42.41 -28.04 -14.17
N ARG A 162 41.39 -28.90 -14.24
CA ARG A 162 41.52 -30.32 -13.87
C ARG A 162 42.45 -31.07 -14.81
N GLY A 163 42.38 -30.82 -16.12
CA GLY A 163 43.28 -31.41 -17.12
C GLY A 163 44.75 -31.04 -16.89
N LEU A 164 45.03 -29.82 -16.41
CA LEU A 164 46.37 -29.39 -16.01
C LEU A 164 46.90 -30.11 -14.76
N CYS A 165 46.02 -30.42 -13.80
CA CYS A 165 46.38 -31.21 -12.62
C CYS A 165 46.62 -32.69 -12.94
N GLU A 166 45.88 -33.25 -13.89
CA GLU A 166 45.99 -34.66 -14.31
C GLU A 166 47.18 -34.90 -15.26
N THR A 167 47.62 -33.86 -15.99
CA THR A 167 48.74 -33.93 -16.94
C THR A 167 49.70 -32.74 -16.73
N PRO A 168 50.66 -32.84 -15.80
CA PRO A 168 51.55 -31.72 -15.49
C PRO A 168 52.44 -31.39 -16.69
N ARG A 169 52.27 -30.17 -17.22
CA ARG A 169 53.15 -29.60 -18.24
C ARG A 169 54.19 -28.69 -17.60
N THR A 170 55.31 -28.44 -18.28
CA THR A 170 56.40 -27.60 -17.78
C THR A 170 56.87 -26.61 -18.86
N GLY A 171 57.39 -25.47 -18.42
CA GLY A 171 57.92 -24.43 -19.30
C GLY A 171 56.82 -23.66 -20.06
N GLU A 172 57.12 -23.26 -21.30
CA GLU A 172 56.26 -22.43 -22.14
C GLU A 172 54.86 -23.03 -22.36
N ALA A 173 54.74 -24.36 -22.46
CA ALA A 173 53.46 -25.04 -22.67
C ALA A 173 52.50 -24.93 -21.47
N LEU A 174 53.04 -24.78 -20.24
CA LEU A 174 52.22 -24.52 -19.05
C LEU A 174 51.78 -23.05 -19.02
N SER A 175 52.68 -22.13 -19.37
CA SER A 175 52.36 -20.69 -19.43
C SER A 175 51.27 -20.39 -20.45
N GLN A 176 51.31 -21.00 -21.63
CA GLN A 176 50.31 -20.81 -22.69
C GLN A 176 48.92 -21.30 -22.29
N GLU A 177 48.82 -22.46 -21.65
CA GLU A 177 47.53 -22.97 -21.16
C GLU A 177 46.99 -22.16 -19.97
N LEU A 178 47.88 -21.65 -19.10
CA LEU A 178 47.47 -20.75 -18.01
C LEU A 178 47.00 -19.39 -18.53
N GLU A 179 47.59 -18.86 -19.60
CA GLU A 179 47.09 -17.66 -20.29
C GLU A 179 45.69 -17.90 -20.87
N VAL A 180 45.48 -19.00 -21.59
CA VAL A 180 44.17 -19.36 -22.15
C VAL A 180 43.09 -19.53 -21.05
N VAL A 181 43.46 -20.05 -19.88
CA VAL A 181 42.54 -20.15 -18.73
C VAL A 181 42.29 -18.80 -18.08
N ARG A 182 43.28 -17.91 -18.02
CA ARG A 182 43.09 -16.52 -17.54
C ARG A 182 42.18 -15.73 -18.46
N ASP A 183 42.41 -15.78 -19.76
CA ASP A 183 41.59 -15.07 -20.75
C ASP A 183 40.13 -15.54 -20.68
N ALA A 184 39.89 -16.86 -20.59
CA ALA A 184 38.54 -17.40 -20.42
C ALA A 184 37.88 -17.00 -19.08
N LEU A 185 38.65 -16.72 -18.04
CA LEU A 185 38.16 -16.21 -16.75
C LEU A 185 37.85 -14.72 -16.82
N ASP A 186 38.69 -13.95 -17.52
CA ASP A 186 38.50 -12.52 -17.71
C ASP A 186 37.27 -12.25 -18.60
N ASP A 187 37.08 -13.00 -19.69
CA ASP A 187 35.89 -12.96 -20.55
C ASP A 187 34.61 -13.29 -19.73
N LEU A 188 34.66 -14.33 -18.89
CA LEU A 188 33.54 -14.70 -18.01
C LEU A 188 33.22 -13.59 -16.99
N LEU A 189 34.24 -12.95 -16.43
CA LEU A 189 34.08 -11.82 -15.51
C LEU A 189 33.45 -10.62 -16.22
N ASP A 190 33.82 -10.34 -17.46
CA ASP A 190 33.28 -9.23 -18.24
C ASP A 190 31.84 -9.52 -18.74
N ASP A 191 31.54 -10.75 -19.14
CA ASP A 191 30.17 -11.19 -19.41
C ASP A 191 29.28 -11.10 -18.17
N PHE A 192 29.78 -11.58 -17.02
CA PHE A 192 29.07 -11.46 -15.75
C PHE A 192 28.87 -10.01 -15.33
N ARG A 193 29.87 -9.14 -15.50
CA ARG A 193 29.75 -7.70 -15.24
C ARG A 193 28.74 -7.04 -16.18
N THR A 194 28.70 -7.44 -17.44
CA THR A 194 27.73 -6.95 -18.44
C THR A 194 26.31 -7.36 -18.05
N VAL A 195 26.11 -8.62 -17.63
CA VAL A 195 24.82 -9.12 -17.11
C VAL A 195 24.42 -8.38 -15.83
N VAL A 196 25.31 -8.21 -14.86
CA VAL A 196 25.02 -7.51 -13.59
C VAL A 196 24.71 -6.02 -13.81
N ARG A 197 25.41 -5.34 -14.72
CA ARG A 197 25.14 -3.93 -15.08
C ARG A 197 23.86 -3.75 -15.89
N GLY A 198 23.46 -4.76 -16.67
CA GLY A 198 22.17 -4.79 -17.36
C GLY A 198 20.96 -4.97 -16.43
N VAL A 199 21.18 -5.38 -15.17
CA VAL A 199 20.16 -5.77 -14.19
C VAL A 199 19.85 -4.68 -13.17
N TYR A 200 20.84 -3.87 -12.78
CA TYR A 200 20.61 -2.77 -11.84
C TYR A 200 21.46 -1.56 -12.21
N PRO A 201 20.88 -0.55 -12.89
CA PRO A 201 21.61 0.68 -13.16
C PRO A 201 21.73 1.47 -11.84
N ALA A 202 22.84 1.27 -11.13
CA ALA A 202 23.10 1.91 -9.83
C ALA A 202 23.05 3.45 -9.89
N MET A 203 23.28 4.04 -11.08
CA MET A 203 23.22 5.48 -11.31
C MET A 203 21.82 5.99 -11.71
N LEU A 204 20.87 5.11 -12.04
CA LEU A 204 19.53 5.51 -12.45
C LEU A 204 18.77 6.27 -11.35
N PRO A 205 18.76 5.82 -10.07
CA PRO A 205 18.08 6.57 -8.99
C PRO A 205 18.64 7.98 -8.82
N ASP A 206 19.96 8.14 -8.83
CA ASP A 206 20.61 9.39 -8.44
C ASP A 206 20.83 10.35 -9.61
N ARG A 207 21.07 9.85 -10.83
CA ARG A 207 21.49 10.65 -11.99
C ARG A 207 20.58 10.56 -13.21
N GLY A 208 19.55 9.72 -13.16
CA GLY A 208 18.53 9.63 -14.20
C GLY A 208 18.94 8.80 -15.42
N PRO A 209 17.99 8.56 -16.35
CA PRO A 209 18.14 7.57 -17.42
C PRO A 209 19.20 7.93 -18.44
N ARG A 210 19.38 9.21 -18.76
CA ARG A 210 20.43 9.66 -19.68
C ARG A 210 21.83 9.30 -19.18
N ALA A 211 22.17 9.67 -17.95
CA ALA A 211 23.48 9.40 -17.37
C ALA A 211 23.77 7.89 -17.24
N ALA A 212 22.75 7.09 -16.88
CA ALA A 212 22.87 5.64 -16.81
C ALA A 212 23.10 5.00 -18.19
N LEU A 213 22.45 5.51 -19.24
CA LEU A 213 22.64 5.03 -20.61
C LEU A 213 23.99 5.46 -21.20
N GLU A 214 24.48 6.65 -20.87
CA GLU A 214 25.81 7.12 -21.27
C GLU A 214 26.92 6.24 -20.65
N GLU A 215 26.74 5.80 -19.40
CA GLU A 215 27.64 4.85 -18.75
C GLU A 215 27.63 3.48 -19.45
N LEU A 216 26.45 2.95 -19.77
CA LEU A 216 26.32 1.70 -20.52
C LEU A 216 26.99 1.83 -21.90
N ALA A 217 26.73 2.91 -22.62
CA ALA A 217 27.29 3.16 -23.95
C ALA A 217 28.82 3.18 -23.98
N ALA A 218 29.47 3.61 -22.89
CA ALA A 218 30.93 3.62 -22.79
C ALA A 218 31.56 2.21 -22.82
N THR A 219 30.76 1.17 -22.55
CA THR A 219 31.20 -0.23 -22.57
C THR A 219 30.87 -0.96 -23.87
N LEU A 220 30.13 -0.33 -24.79
CA LEU A 220 29.70 -0.97 -26.04
C LEU A 220 30.80 -0.89 -27.11
N PRO A 221 30.91 -1.92 -27.97
CA PRO A 221 31.95 -2.00 -29.00
C PRO A 221 31.77 -0.95 -30.13
N ARG A 222 30.56 -0.39 -30.26
CA ARG A 222 30.21 0.61 -31.27
C ARG A 222 29.83 1.93 -30.57
N PRO A 223 30.37 3.08 -31.00
CA PRO A 223 30.12 4.36 -30.33
C PRO A 223 28.65 4.77 -30.42
N VAL A 224 28.10 5.30 -29.32
CA VAL A 224 26.73 5.79 -29.22
C VAL A 224 26.73 7.30 -29.01
N ARG A 225 25.91 8.03 -29.76
CA ARG A 225 25.68 9.47 -29.60
C ARG A 225 24.30 9.71 -29.01
N PHE A 226 24.26 10.51 -27.93
CA PHE A 226 23.03 10.92 -27.27
C PHE A 226 22.68 12.37 -27.63
N ASP A 227 21.44 12.60 -28.04
CA ASP A 227 20.86 13.92 -28.26
C ASP A 227 19.60 14.10 -27.39
N GLY A 228 19.36 15.32 -26.91
CA GLY A 228 18.23 15.65 -26.04
C GLY A 228 18.28 15.02 -24.63
N ASP A 229 17.43 15.51 -23.73
CA ASP A 229 17.30 14.98 -22.36
C ASP A 229 15.83 14.93 -21.95
N LEU A 230 15.49 14.11 -20.95
CA LEU A 230 14.16 14.09 -20.37
C LEU A 230 14.05 15.27 -19.39
N ALA A 231 13.19 16.24 -19.70
CA ALA A 231 13.09 17.49 -18.93
C ALA A 231 12.69 17.30 -17.46
N ARG A 232 12.12 16.14 -17.07
CA ARG A 232 11.73 15.78 -15.70
C ARG A 232 11.98 14.31 -15.41
N ARG A 233 12.34 14.02 -14.15
CA ARG A 233 12.44 12.65 -13.62
C ARG A 233 11.05 12.00 -13.58
N ALA A 234 10.95 10.77 -14.06
CA ALA A 234 9.73 9.96 -14.01
C ALA A 234 9.79 8.99 -12.82
N ASP A 235 8.66 8.36 -12.47
CA ASP A 235 8.67 7.30 -11.46
C ASP A 235 9.68 6.21 -11.83
N TRP A 236 10.31 5.61 -10.82
CA TRP A 236 11.33 4.57 -10.98
C TRP A 236 10.93 3.49 -12.00
N GLN A 237 9.67 3.05 -11.97
CA GLN A 237 9.13 2.03 -12.87
C GLN A 237 9.18 2.46 -14.34
N VAL A 238 8.94 3.74 -14.61
CA VAL A 238 9.00 4.33 -15.95
C VAL A 238 10.44 4.51 -16.40
N GLU A 239 11.31 5.05 -15.54
CA GLU A 239 12.73 5.25 -15.85
C GLU A 239 13.48 3.94 -16.05
N SER A 240 13.22 2.94 -15.20
CA SER A 240 13.80 1.60 -15.32
C SER A 240 13.30 0.88 -16.57
N GLY A 241 11.98 0.92 -16.83
CA GLY A 241 11.40 0.33 -18.03
C GLY A 241 12.03 0.90 -19.32
N LEU A 242 12.23 2.22 -19.35
CA LEU A 242 12.86 2.95 -20.45
C LEU A 242 14.35 2.63 -20.57
N TYR A 243 15.10 2.63 -19.46
CA TYR A 243 16.52 2.26 -19.44
C TYR A 243 16.73 0.87 -20.05
N HIS A 244 16.00 -0.14 -19.57
CA HIS A 244 16.21 -1.50 -20.07
C HIS A 244 15.77 -1.66 -21.53
N ALA A 245 14.77 -0.90 -22.00
CA ALA A 245 14.32 -0.99 -23.39
C ALA A 245 15.37 -0.40 -24.33
N VAL A 246 15.97 0.74 -23.96
CA VAL A 246 17.06 1.35 -24.71
C VAL A 246 18.33 0.49 -24.61
N ALA A 247 18.66 -0.04 -23.42
CA ALA A 247 19.81 -0.91 -23.23
C ALA A 247 19.75 -2.19 -24.08
N ALA A 248 18.60 -2.87 -24.11
CA ALA A 248 18.38 -4.03 -24.96
C ALA A 248 18.52 -3.68 -26.44
N THR A 249 17.95 -2.54 -26.86
CA THR A 249 18.07 -2.03 -28.22
C THR A 249 19.52 -1.76 -28.59
N LEU A 250 20.29 -1.10 -27.72
CA LEU A 250 21.72 -0.84 -27.93
C LEU A 250 22.51 -2.14 -28.06
N ASN A 251 22.33 -3.09 -27.14
CA ASN A 251 23.03 -4.38 -27.18
C ASN A 251 22.79 -5.15 -28.49
N VAL A 252 21.56 -5.15 -29.00
CA VAL A 252 21.22 -5.79 -30.30
C VAL A 252 21.89 -5.05 -31.46
N LEU A 253 21.87 -3.72 -31.47
CA LEU A 253 22.40 -2.91 -32.58
C LEU A 253 23.93 -2.75 -32.57
N THR A 254 24.59 -2.94 -31.42
CA THR A 254 26.05 -2.89 -31.30
C THR A 254 26.70 -4.28 -31.36
N GLY A 255 25.93 -5.36 -31.21
CA GLY A 255 26.44 -6.73 -31.22
C GLY A 255 26.60 -7.38 -32.61
N ALA A 256 26.09 -6.75 -33.67
CA ALA A 256 26.21 -7.26 -35.05
C ALA A 256 27.50 -6.76 -35.73
N GLU A 257 28.14 -7.62 -36.54
CA GLU A 257 29.45 -7.35 -37.15
C GLU A 257 29.49 -6.04 -37.98
N SER A 258 30.47 -5.20 -37.63
CA SER A 258 31.18 -4.22 -38.44
C SER A 258 30.38 -3.15 -39.22
N SER A 259 29.69 -2.27 -38.49
CA SER A 259 29.42 -0.90 -38.98
C SER A 259 30.17 0.12 -38.10
N ALA A 260 31.02 0.95 -38.73
CA ALA A 260 31.81 1.98 -38.04
C ALA A 260 31.01 3.26 -37.72
N GLU A 261 29.76 3.35 -38.22
CA GLU A 261 28.89 4.50 -37.99
C GLU A 261 28.34 4.48 -36.55
N PRO A 262 28.24 5.61 -35.83
CA PRO A 262 27.71 5.63 -34.47
C PRO A 262 26.20 5.32 -34.43
N VAL A 263 25.74 4.71 -33.33
CA VAL A 263 24.31 4.59 -33.01
C VAL A 263 23.82 5.93 -32.44
N THR A 264 22.66 6.43 -32.89
CA THR A 264 22.09 7.68 -32.37
C THR A 264 20.91 7.39 -31.43
N VAL A 265 20.90 8.00 -30.25
CA VAL A 265 19.81 7.93 -29.27
C VAL A 265 19.30 9.34 -29.02
N GLU A 266 18.04 9.60 -29.33
CA GLU A 266 17.40 10.89 -29.08
C GLU A 266 16.36 10.76 -27.97
N LEU A 267 16.54 11.51 -26.87
CA LEU A 267 15.62 11.55 -25.73
C LEU A 267 14.78 12.83 -25.78
N SER A 268 13.46 12.71 -25.70
CA SER A 268 12.55 13.87 -25.72
C SER A 268 11.27 13.65 -24.89
N GLY A 269 10.64 14.76 -24.49
CA GLY A 269 9.28 14.78 -23.92
C GLY A 269 9.20 15.25 -22.46
N ASP A 270 8.36 16.26 -22.21
CA ASP A 270 8.15 16.86 -20.88
C ASP A 270 7.24 16.06 -19.94
N HIS A 271 6.29 15.31 -20.49
CA HIS A 271 5.24 14.60 -19.73
C HIS A 271 5.12 13.12 -20.07
N VAL A 272 5.67 12.72 -21.21
CA VAL A 272 5.63 11.36 -21.76
C VAL A 272 7.03 11.13 -22.32
N PRO A 273 7.88 10.36 -21.63
CA PRO A 273 9.21 10.06 -22.10
C PRO A 273 9.17 9.38 -23.46
N ARG A 274 9.97 9.88 -24.41
CA ARG A 274 10.14 9.31 -25.74
C ARG A 274 11.62 9.11 -26.02
N VAL A 275 11.96 7.96 -26.57
CA VAL A 275 13.31 7.66 -27.05
C VAL A 275 13.24 7.15 -28.48
N ARG A 276 14.12 7.68 -29.32
CA ARG A 276 14.31 7.23 -30.70
C ARG A 276 15.74 6.71 -30.83
N VAL A 277 15.91 5.45 -31.22
CA VAL A 277 17.22 4.83 -31.43
C VAL A 277 17.38 4.51 -32.91
N GLY A 278 18.45 5.03 -33.54
CA GLY A 278 18.75 4.87 -34.96
C GLY A 278 20.13 4.26 -35.19
N ALA A 279 20.23 3.26 -36.06
CA ALA A 279 21.51 2.67 -36.48
C ALA A 279 21.42 1.98 -37.83
N SER A 280 22.53 1.96 -38.57
CA SER A 280 22.74 1.01 -39.67
C SER A 280 22.84 -0.42 -39.11
N THR A 281 22.10 -1.37 -39.69
CA THR A 281 22.03 -2.77 -39.29
C THR A 281 21.83 -3.71 -40.48
N GLY A 282 22.32 -4.95 -40.36
CA GLY A 282 22.01 -6.05 -41.29
C GLY A 282 20.79 -6.87 -40.88
N LEU A 283 20.16 -6.56 -39.74
CA LEU A 283 19.01 -7.29 -39.21
C LEU A 283 17.70 -6.88 -39.91
N SER A 284 16.82 -7.85 -40.14
CA SER A 284 15.47 -7.56 -40.61
C SER A 284 14.60 -6.96 -39.49
N ALA A 285 13.52 -6.27 -39.85
CA ALA A 285 12.57 -5.76 -38.86
C ALA A 285 11.89 -6.87 -38.04
N GLU A 286 11.80 -8.09 -38.58
CA GLU A 286 11.21 -9.24 -37.90
C GLU A 286 12.18 -9.79 -36.83
N ASP A 287 13.46 -9.93 -37.17
CA ASP A 287 14.50 -10.37 -36.24
C ASP A 287 14.66 -9.37 -35.08
N LEU A 288 14.59 -8.07 -35.38
CA LEU A 288 14.69 -7.03 -34.37
C LEU A 288 13.51 -7.08 -33.39
N ARG A 289 12.28 -7.32 -33.89
CA ARG A 289 11.09 -7.49 -33.06
C ARG A 289 11.15 -8.75 -32.22
N ALA A 290 11.64 -9.86 -32.77
CA ALA A 290 11.82 -11.10 -32.03
C ALA A 290 12.86 -10.93 -30.90
N ALA A 291 13.98 -10.24 -31.18
CA ALA A 291 15.02 -9.96 -30.19
C ALA A 291 14.52 -9.04 -29.05
N LEU A 292 13.62 -8.10 -29.35
CA LEU A 292 13.12 -7.09 -28.41
C LEU A 292 11.71 -7.39 -27.88
N GLU A 293 11.15 -8.57 -28.15
CA GLU A 293 9.78 -8.95 -27.80
C GLU A 293 9.50 -8.78 -26.30
N HIS A 294 10.44 -9.24 -25.48
CA HIS A 294 10.33 -9.17 -24.01
C HIS A 294 10.43 -7.73 -23.49
N ASP A 295 11.23 -6.88 -24.14
CA ASP A 295 11.37 -5.47 -23.78
C ASP A 295 10.15 -4.65 -24.22
N ALA A 296 9.54 -5.01 -25.36
CA ALA A 296 8.27 -4.46 -25.82
C ALA A 296 7.10 -4.84 -24.90
N GLU A 297 7.02 -6.10 -24.45
CA GLU A 297 6.02 -6.53 -23.45
C GLU A 297 6.20 -5.74 -22.14
N ARG A 298 7.44 -5.56 -21.66
CA ARG A 298 7.72 -4.77 -20.46
C ARG A 298 7.23 -3.33 -20.57
N ILE A 299 7.49 -2.67 -21.69
CA ILE A 299 7.01 -1.31 -21.96
C ILE A 299 5.47 -1.26 -22.04
N ALA A 300 4.84 -2.26 -22.66
CA ALA A 300 3.37 -2.35 -22.74
C ALA A 300 2.70 -2.51 -21.36
N VAL A 301 3.30 -3.29 -20.45
CA VAL A 301 2.75 -3.52 -19.11
C VAL A 301 2.69 -2.24 -18.26
N ILE A 302 3.65 -1.32 -18.46
CA ILE A 302 3.62 0.00 -17.81
C ILE A 302 2.79 1.03 -18.58
N GLY A 303 2.05 0.63 -19.62
CA GLY A 303 1.19 1.49 -20.42
C GLY A 303 1.93 2.28 -21.51
N GLY A 304 3.16 1.89 -21.82
CA GLY A 304 3.96 2.43 -22.92
C GLY A 304 3.80 1.64 -24.22
N GLN A 305 4.53 2.07 -25.26
CA GLN A 305 4.60 1.41 -26.57
C GLN A 305 6.04 1.37 -27.07
N MET A 306 6.39 0.31 -27.77
CA MET A 306 7.68 0.14 -28.44
C MET A 306 7.43 -0.32 -29.88
N GLU A 307 7.98 0.41 -30.85
CA GLU A 307 7.83 0.15 -32.28
C GLU A 307 9.20 0.01 -32.94
N CYS A 308 9.33 -0.95 -33.85
CA CYS A 308 10.56 -1.24 -34.57
C CYS A 308 10.31 -1.19 -36.07
N THR A 309 11.10 -0.39 -36.77
CA THR A 309 11.07 -0.26 -38.23
C THR A 309 12.48 -0.39 -38.80
N VAL A 310 12.61 -1.03 -39.96
CA VAL A 310 13.87 -1.10 -40.71
C VAL A 310 13.58 -0.64 -42.13
N THR A 311 14.34 0.34 -42.60
CA THR A 311 14.29 0.81 -44.00
C THR A 311 15.50 0.27 -44.75
N ASP A 312 15.27 -0.47 -45.83
CA ASP A 312 16.35 -0.95 -46.70
C ASP A 312 17.14 0.24 -47.28
N GLY A 313 18.48 0.19 -47.20
CA GLY A 313 19.33 1.13 -47.91
C GLY A 313 19.09 1.00 -49.42
N GLY A 314 18.62 2.06 -50.06
CA GLY A 314 18.44 2.08 -51.51
C GLY A 314 19.80 1.89 -52.22
N PRO A 315 19.85 1.25 -53.40
CA PRO A 315 21.09 1.10 -54.15
C PRO A 315 21.55 2.48 -54.65
N GLU A 316 22.67 2.98 -54.14
CA GLU A 316 23.41 4.06 -54.80
C GLU A 316 23.89 3.56 -56.16
N MET A 317 23.21 4.04 -57.20
CA MET A 317 23.50 3.70 -58.58
C MET A 317 24.68 4.53 -59.07
N THR A 318 25.90 4.05 -58.84
CA THR A 318 27.08 4.49 -59.61
C THR A 318 27.88 3.28 -60.09
N GLY A 319 27.73 2.98 -61.39
CA GLY A 319 28.81 2.48 -62.25
C GLY A 319 29.39 1.09 -61.98
N THR A 320 28.81 0.08 -62.64
CA THR A 320 29.50 -1.12 -63.18
C THR A 320 30.63 -1.74 -62.35
N GLY A 321 30.31 -2.77 -61.58
CA GLY A 321 31.30 -3.72 -61.06
C GLY A 321 30.68 -4.72 -60.09
N LYS A 322 30.73 -6.01 -60.44
CA LYS A 322 30.37 -7.13 -59.56
C LYS A 322 31.03 -7.00 -58.19
N THR A 323 30.26 -7.05 -57.11
CA THR A 323 30.54 -7.76 -55.84
C THR A 323 29.25 -7.80 -55.02
N GLY A 324 29.02 -8.88 -54.26
CA GLY A 324 27.86 -9.01 -53.38
C GLY A 324 27.95 -7.97 -52.27
N ALA A 325 27.18 -6.90 -52.37
CA ALA A 325 27.01 -5.93 -51.30
C ALA A 325 25.94 -6.47 -50.34
N GLU A 326 26.34 -6.74 -49.09
CA GLU A 326 25.41 -6.99 -47.99
C GLU A 326 24.44 -5.80 -47.90
N LYS A 327 23.14 -6.09 -47.98
CA LYS A 327 22.09 -5.06 -47.84
C LYS A 327 22.14 -4.54 -46.41
N THR A 328 22.66 -3.34 -46.23
CA THR A 328 22.62 -2.62 -44.96
C THR A 328 21.35 -1.77 -44.91
N GLY A 329 20.48 -2.06 -43.94
CA GLY A 329 19.28 -1.27 -43.65
C GLY A 329 19.55 -0.27 -42.53
N THR A 330 18.67 0.73 -42.39
CA THR A 330 18.65 1.61 -41.21
C THR A 330 17.51 1.17 -40.31
N ALA A 331 17.82 0.76 -39.08
CA ALA A 331 16.83 0.46 -38.05
C ALA A 331 16.51 1.73 -37.26
N GLU A 332 15.22 1.95 -37.02
CA GLU A 332 14.71 2.96 -36.12
C GLU A 332 13.75 2.32 -35.11
N ILE A 333 14.00 2.55 -33.82
CA ILE A 333 13.19 2.07 -32.71
C ILE A 333 12.60 3.27 -31.98
N TRP A 334 11.28 3.26 -31.81
CA TRP A 334 10.54 4.27 -31.06
C TRP A 334 10.02 3.68 -29.75
N ILE A 335 10.35 4.33 -28.63
CA ILE A 335 9.89 3.94 -27.30
C ILE A 335 9.11 5.10 -26.69
N ARG A 336 7.92 4.84 -26.18
CA ARG A 336 7.05 5.79 -25.49
C ARG A 336 6.62 5.19 -24.15
N ALA A 337 6.82 5.90 -23.04
CA ALA A 337 6.37 5.43 -21.72
C ALA A 337 5.05 6.11 -21.27
N ALA A 338 4.33 5.51 -20.31
CA ALA A 338 3.06 6.06 -19.82
C ALA A 338 3.22 7.36 -19.01
N ARG A 339 2.12 8.14 -18.96
CA ARG A 339 2.03 9.39 -18.22
C ARG A 339 1.90 9.11 -16.70
N ARG A 340 2.53 9.97 -15.90
CA ARG A 340 2.34 10.12 -14.45
C ARG A 340 0.84 10.03 -14.07
N PRO A 341 0.42 9.16 -13.14
CA PRO A 341 -0.79 9.42 -12.38
C PRO A 341 -0.53 10.64 -11.47
N GLU A 342 -1.36 11.68 -11.57
CA GLU A 342 -1.32 12.77 -10.60
C GLU A 342 -1.38 12.20 -9.18
N PRO A 343 -0.65 12.78 -8.21
CA PRO A 343 -0.86 12.42 -6.82
C PRO A 343 -2.31 12.76 -6.51
N ALA A 344 -3.15 11.72 -6.43
CA ALA A 344 -4.51 11.87 -5.94
C ALA A 344 -4.41 12.53 -4.57
N ASP A 345 -5.14 13.64 -4.42
CA ASP A 345 -5.21 14.46 -3.23
C ASP A 345 -5.14 13.62 -1.94
N ALA A 346 -4.22 14.01 -1.06
CA ALA A 346 -4.09 13.61 0.35
C ALA A 346 -4.96 12.40 0.75
N GLU A 347 -4.34 11.21 0.79
CA GLU A 347 -4.92 10.03 1.43
C GLU A 347 -5.61 10.46 2.74
N VAL A 348 -6.92 10.26 2.81
CA VAL A 348 -7.74 10.55 3.97
C VAL A 348 -7.23 9.68 5.13
N VAL A 349 -6.31 10.23 5.92
CA VAL A 349 -5.85 9.63 7.18
C VAL A 349 -7.09 9.35 8.00
N SER A 350 -7.29 8.08 8.36
CA SER A 350 -8.46 7.67 9.12
C SER A 350 -8.57 8.51 10.41
N PRO A 351 -9.74 9.06 10.79
CA PRO A 351 -9.91 9.89 11.99
C PRO A 351 -9.44 9.23 13.30
N ARG A 352 -9.27 7.90 13.31
CA ARG A 352 -8.73 7.11 14.42
C ARG A 352 -7.23 7.35 14.64
N PHE A 353 -6.46 7.56 13.57
CA PHE A 353 -5.01 7.77 13.64
C PHE A 353 -4.68 9.14 14.26
N GLU A 354 -5.47 10.18 13.94
CA GLU A 354 -5.33 11.52 14.51
C GLU A 354 -5.58 11.58 16.03
N ARG A 355 -6.36 10.64 16.59
CA ARG A 355 -6.57 10.56 18.04
C ARG A 355 -5.35 10.07 18.80
N SER A 356 -4.39 9.44 18.11
CA SER A 356 -3.15 8.95 18.71
C SER A 356 -2.12 10.09 18.80
N ALA A 357 -1.74 10.48 20.01
CA ALA A 357 -0.69 11.49 20.24
C ALA A 357 0.66 11.04 19.66
N LEU A 358 1.03 9.77 19.88
CA LEU A 358 2.25 9.17 19.35
C LEU A 358 2.29 9.21 17.81
N TYR A 359 1.18 8.89 17.16
CA TYR A 359 1.10 8.94 15.69
C TYR A 359 1.32 10.37 15.17
N ARG A 360 0.65 11.36 15.78
CA ARG A 360 0.83 12.77 15.42
C ARG A 360 2.26 13.23 15.62
N GLN A 361 2.87 12.89 16.76
CA GLN A 361 4.26 13.24 17.05
C GLN A 361 5.23 12.66 16.02
N VAL A 362 5.07 11.38 15.65
CA VAL A 362 5.91 10.74 14.62
C VAL A 362 5.66 11.34 13.24
N ARG A 363 4.40 11.63 12.87
CA ARG A 363 4.09 12.33 11.62
C ARG A 363 4.75 13.69 11.53
N ASP A 364 4.72 14.45 12.62
CA ASP A 364 5.30 15.79 12.65
C ASP A 364 6.83 15.71 12.50
N LEU A 365 7.48 14.71 13.10
CA LEU A 365 8.90 14.43 12.84
C LEU A 365 9.19 14.04 11.39
N VAL A 366 8.33 13.22 10.77
CA VAL A 366 8.47 12.89 9.34
C VAL A 366 8.37 14.14 8.49
N ARG A 367 7.42 15.04 8.79
CA ARG A 367 7.29 16.32 8.10
C ARG A 367 8.49 17.24 8.32
N GLN A 368 9.05 17.26 9.52
CA GLN A 368 10.28 18.02 9.80
C GLN A 368 11.47 17.46 9.00
N GLY A 369 11.59 16.14 8.91
CA GLY A 369 12.59 15.47 8.07
C GLY A 369 12.43 15.79 6.58
N GLN A 370 11.19 15.73 6.06
CA GLN A 370 10.88 16.12 4.68
C GLN A 370 11.22 17.60 4.40
N ALA A 371 10.93 18.50 5.34
CA ALA A 371 11.24 19.91 5.21
C ALA A 371 12.76 20.18 5.25
N ALA A 372 13.49 19.50 6.14
CA ALA A 372 14.94 19.57 6.22
C ALA A 372 15.63 19.04 4.95
N ALA A 373 15.01 18.07 4.26
CA ALA A 373 15.52 17.48 3.04
C ALA A 373 15.36 18.36 1.79
N GLY A 374 14.66 19.50 1.86
CA GLY A 374 14.36 20.36 0.71
C GLY A 374 13.23 19.82 -0.19
N GLU A 375 12.98 20.49 -1.31
CA GLU A 375 11.84 20.18 -2.20
C GLU A 375 12.10 19.00 -3.15
N ASP A 376 13.34 18.77 -3.59
CA ASP A 376 13.70 17.72 -4.55
C ASP A 376 15.04 17.04 -4.20
N GLY A 377 15.12 15.71 -4.32
CA GLY A 377 16.38 14.94 -4.18
C GLY A 377 16.23 13.54 -3.54
N PRO A 378 17.30 12.73 -3.55
CA PRO A 378 17.29 11.35 -3.03
C PRO A 378 17.12 11.29 -1.50
N TYR A 379 17.51 12.35 -0.79
CA TYR A 379 17.27 12.44 0.65
C TYR A 379 15.79 12.73 0.97
N ARG A 380 15.13 13.55 0.15
CA ARG A 380 13.69 13.85 0.26
C ARG A 380 12.83 12.63 -0.08
N SER A 381 13.16 11.89 -1.14
CA SER A 381 12.41 10.69 -1.53
C SER A 381 12.43 9.59 -0.46
N ARG A 382 13.52 9.46 0.30
CA ARG A 382 13.60 8.55 1.44
C ARG A 382 12.66 8.94 2.57
N TRP A 383 12.55 10.23 2.89
CA TRP A 383 11.57 10.73 3.85
C TRP A 383 10.13 10.61 3.35
N ASP A 384 9.90 10.78 2.06
CA ASP A 384 8.59 10.53 1.44
C ASP A 384 8.21 9.05 1.54
N ALA A 385 9.17 8.13 1.35
CA ALA A 385 8.95 6.69 1.56
C ALA A 385 8.67 6.34 3.04
N VAL A 386 9.21 7.09 4.00
CA VAL A 386 8.82 6.97 5.42
C VAL A 386 7.39 7.48 5.62
N ALA A 387 7.03 8.60 5.01
CA ALA A 387 5.68 9.17 5.09
C ALA A 387 4.63 8.21 4.52
N GLU A 388 4.93 7.55 3.40
CA GLU A 388 4.07 6.52 2.82
C GLU A 388 3.92 5.32 3.77
N ARG A 389 5.02 4.81 4.36
CA ARG A 389 4.98 3.74 5.36
C ARG A 389 4.13 4.12 6.58
N LEU A 390 4.07 5.39 6.94
CA LEU A 390 3.26 5.88 8.07
C LEU A 390 1.75 5.85 7.76
N THR A 391 1.33 5.99 6.49
CA THR A 391 -0.10 5.96 6.11
C THR A 391 -0.59 4.57 5.69
N GLN A 392 0.33 3.65 5.37
CA GLN A 392 -0.01 2.29 4.97
C GLN A 392 -0.85 1.55 6.04
N PRO A 393 -1.89 0.80 5.64
CA PRO A 393 -2.68 -0.02 6.56
C PRO A 393 -1.83 -1.14 7.18
N ALA A 394 -2.28 -1.68 8.31
CA ALA A 394 -1.62 -2.84 8.91
C ALA A 394 -1.68 -4.04 7.95
N ARG A 395 -0.56 -4.74 7.78
CA ARG A 395 -0.44 -5.91 6.90
C ARG A 395 -0.37 -7.19 7.73
N LEU A 396 -1.24 -8.14 7.42
CA LEU A 396 -1.34 -9.45 8.07
C LEU A 396 -1.08 -10.55 7.05
N ALA A 397 0.01 -11.29 7.22
CA ALA A 397 0.24 -12.52 6.46
C ALA A 397 -0.47 -13.72 7.09
N VAL A 398 -1.11 -14.53 6.26
CA VAL A 398 -1.70 -15.81 6.64
C VAL A 398 -0.93 -16.91 5.94
N VAL A 399 -0.11 -17.63 6.69
CA VAL A 399 0.67 -18.77 6.18
C VAL A 399 -0.15 -20.04 6.38
N ARG A 400 -0.47 -20.71 5.28
CA ARG A 400 -1.37 -21.88 5.28
C ARG A 400 -0.90 -22.97 4.32
N ASP A 401 -1.46 -24.16 4.49
CA ASP A 401 -1.38 -25.20 3.47
C ASP A 401 -2.56 -25.06 2.48
N SER A 402 -2.37 -25.60 1.29
CA SER A 402 -3.37 -25.73 0.23
C SER A 402 -4.66 -26.45 0.68
N SER A 403 -4.57 -27.25 1.75
CA SER A 403 -5.63 -28.10 2.30
C SER A 403 -6.51 -27.44 3.38
N THR A 404 -6.08 -26.30 3.95
CA THR A 404 -6.80 -25.61 5.04
C THR A 404 -7.95 -24.73 4.53
N SER A 405 -9.08 -24.74 5.25
CA SER A 405 -10.26 -23.92 4.94
C SER A 405 -9.92 -22.42 4.84
N THR A 406 -10.51 -21.71 3.89
CA THR A 406 -10.32 -20.26 3.70
C THR A 406 -10.78 -19.51 4.96
N PRO A 407 -9.89 -18.79 5.66
CA PRO A 407 -10.30 -17.94 6.76
C PRO A 407 -11.16 -16.78 6.24
N ASP A 408 -11.94 -16.13 7.12
CA ASP A 408 -12.79 -15.00 6.76
C ASP A 408 -11.94 -13.73 6.49
N VAL A 409 -11.31 -13.70 5.32
CA VAL A 409 -10.50 -12.58 4.84
C VAL A 409 -11.36 -11.33 4.65
N ALA A 410 -12.66 -11.50 4.32
CA ALA A 410 -13.57 -10.39 4.10
C ALA A 410 -13.74 -9.54 5.37
N HIS A 411 -13.82 -10.18 6.54
CA HIS A 411 -13.92 -9.47 7.82
C HIS A 411 -12.66 -8.64 8.13
N ALA A 412 -11.46 -9.21 7.97
CA ALA A 412 -10.20 -8.49 8.22
C ALA A 412 -9.99 -7.32 7.25
N VAL A 413 -10.35 -7.49 5.98
CA VAL A 413 -10.31 -6.43 4.96
C VAL A 413 -11.33 -5.33 5.27
N ALA A 414 -12.54 -5.68 5.72
CA ALA A 414 -13.55 -4.71 6.14
C ALA A 414 -13.10 -3.86 7.34
N LEU A 415 -12.26 -4.42 8.21
CA LEU A 415 -11.64 -3.74 9.34
C LEU A 415 -10.48 -2.80 8.94
N GLY A 416 -10.02 -2.85 7.68
CA GLY A 416 -8.93 -2.01 7.16
C GLY A 416 -7.54 -2.66 7.27
N VAL A 417 -7.47 -3.97 7.46
CA VAL A 417 -6.22 -4.74 7.46
C VAL A 417 -5.97 -5.30 6.06
N THR A 418 -4.75 -5.17 5.56
CA THR A 418 -4.34 -5.83 4.31
C THR A 418 -3.95 -7.26 4.61
N VAL A 419 -4.71 -8.23 4.10
CA VAL A 419 -4.42 -9.65 4.28
C VAL A 419 -3.62 -10.18 3.10
N VAL A 420 -2.54 -10.89 3.40
CA VAL A 420 -1.63 -11.48 2.44
C VAL A 420 -1.64 -13.00 2.67
N GLU A 421 -2.25 -13.75 1.77
CA GLU A 421 -2.20 -15.22 1.87
C GLU A 421 -0.91 -15.76 1.26
N VAL A 422 -0.24 -16.65 1.99
CA VAL A 422 0.97 -17.34 1.53
C VAL A 422 0.82 -18.83 1.73
N SER A 423 1.09 -19.58 0.66
CA SER A 423 1.07 -21.05 0.66
C SER A 423 2.50 -21.56 0.65
N GLY A 424 2.85 -22.45 1.59
CA GLY A 424 4.19 -23.05 1.64
C GLY A 424 4.65 -23.44 3.04
N PRO A 425 5.84 -24.05 3.17
CA PRO A 425 6.42 -24.36 4.47
C PRO A 425 6.78 -23.06 5.22
N ALA A 426 6.48 -23.02 6.52
CA ALA A 426 6.91 -21.94 7.40
C ALA A 426 8.40 -22.11 7.79
N ASP A 427 9.27 -21.81 6.82
CA ASP A 427 10.73 -21.95 6.91
C ASP A 427 11.48 -20.61 6.88
N TRP A 428 12.81 -20.64 7.04
CA TRP A 428 13.62 -19.42 7.06
C TRP A 428 13.48 -18.56 5.80
N ALA A 429 13.29 -19.18 4.62
CA ALA A 429 13.17 -18.45 3.36
C ALA A 429 11.87 -17.63 3.34
N LEU A 430 10.75 -18.26 3.70
CA LEU A 430 9.48 -17.56 3.81
C LEU A 430 9.53 -16.44 4.86
N ALA A 431 10.16 -16.66 6.02
CA ALA A 431 10.30 -15.61 7.02
C ALA A 431 11.06 -14.38 6.49
N ARG A 432 12.09 -14.59 5.68
CA ARG A 432 12.87 -13.51 5.06
C ARG A 432 12.05 -12.76 4.01
N ASP A 433 11.27 -13.48 3.20
CA ASP A 433 10.44 -12.89 2.16
C ASP A 433 9.28 -12.06 2.77
N LEU A 434 8.69 -12.53 3.88
CA LEU A 434 7.71 -11.77 4.66
C LEU A 434 8.28 -10.47 5.29
N LEU A 435 9.57 -10.46 5.63
CA LEU A 435 10.26 -9.31 6.19
C LEU A 435 10.87 -8.36 5.15
N ALA A 436 10.96 -8.78 3.89
CA ALA A 436 11.50 -7.94 2.82
C ALA A 436 10.68 -6.65 2.68
N GLU A 437 11.25 -5.62 2.07
CA GLU A 437 10.53 -4.34 1.88
C GLU A 437 9.80 -4.27 0.53
N ASP A 438 10.24 -5.05 -0.45
CA ASP A 438 9.87 -4.86 -1.87
C ASP A 438 9.06 -6.00 -2.50
N GLU A 439 8.56 -6.96 -1.73
CA GLU A 439 7.82 -8.12 -2.25
C GLU A 439 6.29 -8.03 -2.03
N PRO A 440 5.48 -8.76 -2.82
CA PRO A 440 4.01 -8.74 -2.69
C PRO A 440 3.52 -9.14 -1.30
N HIS A 441 4.30 -9.97 -0.60
CA HIS A 441 3.97 -10.54 0.70
C HIS A 441 4.75 -9.92 1.87
N SER A 442 5.47 -8.84 1.63
CA SER A 442 6.53 -8.37 2.51
C SER A 442 6.08 -7.21 3.41
N SER A 443 6.95 -6.70 4.29
CA SER A 443 6.66 -5.64 5.27
C SER A 443 5.43 -5.92 6.16
N VAL A 444 5.29 -7.16 6.62
CA VAL A 444 4.13 -7.57 7.42
C VAL A 444 4.25 -7.10 8.86
N ASP A 445 3.14 -6.63 9.44
CA ASP A 445 3.08 -6.22 10.85
C ASP A 445 2.73 -7.44 11.74
N ALA A 446 2.03 -8.43 11.18
CA ALA A 446 1.75 -9.69 11.85
C ALA A 446 1.62 -10.88 10.90
N VAL A 447 1.78 -12.08 11.45
CA VAL A 447 1.71 -13.38 10.77
C VAL A 447 0.82 -14.32 11.56
N LEU A 448 -0.23 -14.82 10.92
CA LEU A 448 -1.01 -15.96 11.37
C LEU A 448 -0.48 -17.22 10.67
N CYS A 449 0.20 -18.07 11.43
CA CYS A 449 0.80 -19.30 10.93
C CYS A 449 -0.10 -20.50 11.26
N LEU A 450 -0.80 -21.02 10.26
CA LEU A 450 -1.70 -22.18 10.37
C LEU A 450 -1.01 -23.52 10.08
N VAL A 451 0.26 -23.46 9.68
CA VAL A 451 1.15 -24.62 9.49
C VAL A 451 2.18 -24.67 10.61
N THR A 452 2.74 -25.84 10.90
CA THR A 452 3.79 -25.99 11.93
C THR A 452 5.05 -25.22 11.52
N PRO A 453 5.44 -24.17 12.26
CA PRO A 453 6.61 -23.37 11.90
C PRO A 453 7.92 -24.02 12.33
N THR A 454 8.97 -23.78 11.54
CA THR A 454 10.34 -24.12 11.94
C THR A 454 10.88 -23.15 13.00
N SER A 455 11.84 -23.60 13.81
CA SER A 455 12.53 -22.73 14.78
C SER A 455 13.25 -21.55 14.11
N ALA A 456 13.76 -21.76 12.90
CA ALA A 456 14.38 -20.71 12.10
C ALA A 456 13.36 -19.65 11.65
N PHE A 457 12.18 -20.05 11.18
CA PHE A 457 11.08 -19.13 10.85
C PHE A 457 10.66 -18.30 12.05
N GLN A 458 10.41 -18.96 13.19
CA GLN A 458 10.04 -18.28 14.45
C GLN A 458 11.10 -17.26 14.86
N THR A 459 12.37 -17.67 14.88
CA THR A 459 13.49 -16.81 15.31
C THR A 459 13.62 -15.59 14.39
N THR A 460 13.59 -15.78 13.08
CA THR A 460 13.72 -14.69 12.10
C THR A 460 12.63 -13.63 12.27
N LEU A 461 11.35 -14.03 12.40
CA LEU A 461 10.25 -13.08 12.59
C LEU A 461 10.29 -12.40 13.97
N ARG A 462 10.65 -13.14 15.02
CA ARG A 462 10.69 -12.62 16.40
C ARG A 462 11.76 -11.55 16.62
N TYR A 463 12.91 -11.69 15.96
CA TYR A 463 14.03 -10.77 16.08
C TYR A 463 14.11 -9.74 14.93
N ALA A 464 13.07 -9.65 14.11
CA ALA A 464 12.97 -8.63 13.07
C ALA A 464 12.95 -7.22 13.66
N ARG A 465 13.54 -6.26 12.96
CA ARG A 465 13.64 -4.85 13.41
C ARG A 465 12.28 -4.20 13.67
N GLN A 466 11.30 -4.46 12.81
CA GLN A 466 9.94 -3.91 12.97
C GLN A 466 9.09 -4.67 14.00
N ARG A 467 9.60 -5.81 14.51
CA ARG A 467 8.92 -6.76 15.40
C ARG A 467 7.56 -7.20 14.87
N VAL A 468 7.53 -8.39 14.28
CA VAL A 468 6.31 -8.97 13.74
C VAL A 468 5.61 -9.79 14.82
N GLU A 469 4.30 -9.56 14.97
CA GLU A 469 3.47 -10.43 15.80
C GLU A 469 3.28 -11.78 15.10
N LEU A 470 3.72 -12.86 15.72
CA LEU A 470 3.52 -14.22 15.21
C LEU A 470 2.49 -14.94 16.08
N SER A 471 1.40 -15.38 15.46
CA SER A 471 0.35 -16.18 16.10
C SER A 471 0.23 -17.54 15.43
N GLU A 472 0.28 -18.60 16.24
CA GLU A 472 0.23 -20.00 15.78
C GLU A 472 -1.12 -20.67 16.11
N SER A 473 -1.97 -20.03 16.91
CA SER A 473 -3.21 -20.62 17.45
C SER A 473 -4.41 -19.66 17.47
N GLY A 474 -4.24 -18.41 17.05
CA GLY A 474 -5.30 -17.40 17.07
C GLY A 474 -6.25 -17.45 15.88
N SER A 475 -7.37 -16.75 15.99
CA SER A 475 -8.27 -16.54 14.85
C SER A 475 -7.87 -15.31 14.03
N LEU A 476 -8.16 -15.32 12.72
CA LEU A 476 -7.91 -14.17 11.84
C LEU A 476 -8.61 -12.90 12.33
N ALA A 477 -9.84 -13.02 12.84
CA ALA A 477 -10.62 -11.89 13.32
C ALA A 477 -10.05 -11.25 14.59
N GLU A 478 -9.58 -12.07 15.54
CA GLU A 478 -8.95 -11.59 16.78
C GLU A 478 -7.68 -10.79 16.48
N LEU A 479 -6.84 -11.34 15.62
CA LEU A 479 -5.57 -10.72 15.26
C LEU A 479 -5.78 -9.47 14.40
N ALA A 480 -6.72 -9.48 13.46
CA ALA A 480 -7.13 -8.27 12.72
C ALA A 480 -7.69 -7.19 13.67
N GLY A 481 -8.48 -7.56 14.67
CA GLY A 481 -8.99 -6.66 15.70
C GLY A 481 -7.86 -6.01 16.53
N LYS A 482 -6.84 -6.79 16.91
CA LYS A 482 -5.64 -6.28 17.59
C LYS A 482 -4.88 -5.30 16.69
N LEU A 483 -4.63 -5.65 15.42
CA LEU A 483 -3.97 -4.77 14.46
C LEU A 483 -4.70 -3.45 14.26
N VAL A 484 -6.03 -3.45 14.20
CA VAL A 484 -6.81 -2.19 14.11
C VAL A 484 -6.73 -1.38 15.39
N THR A 485 -6.80 -2.03 16.55
CA THR A 485 -6.69 -1.38 17.87
C THR A 485 -5.32 -0.70 18.04
N TRP A 486 -4.28 -1.34 17.53
CA TRP A 486 -2.89 -0.88 17.61
C TRP A 486 -2.39 -0.15 16.36
N GLY A 487 -3.20 -0.02 15.32
CA GLY A 487 -2.81 0.49 13.99
C GLY A 487 -1.98 1.78 14.02
N PRO A 488 -2.40 2.83 14.74
CA PRO A 488 -1.62 4.07 14.82
C PRO A 488 -0.24 3.89 15.48
N VAL A 489 -0.12 2.97 16.44
CA VAL A 489 1.14 2.67 17.15
C VAL A 489 2.04 1.80 16.27
N ILE A 490 1.47 0.82 15.59
CA ILE A 490 2.19 -0.01 14.61
C ILE A 490 2.76 0.87 13.49
N ALA A 491 1.94 1.75 12.92
CA ALA A 491 2.37 2.70 11.90
C ALA A 491 3.47 3.65 12.41
N ALA A 492 3.32 4.18 13.64
CA ALA A 492 4.34 5.02 14.26
C ALA A 492 5.66 4.26 14.49
N ARG A 493 5.61 3.01 14.95
CA ARG A 493 6.79 2.16 15.14
C ARG A 493 7.50 1.90 13.82
N ARG A 494 6.76 1.50 12.78
CA ARG A 494 7.29 1.25 11.43
C ARG A 494 8.00 2.48 10.89
N ALA A 495 7.40 3.66 11.03
CA ALA A 495 8.04 4.91 10.66
C ALA A 495 9.30 5.17 11.50
N VAL A 496 9.26 5.05 12.82
CA VAL A 496 10.45 5.25 13.68
C VAL A 496 11.61 4.31 13.30
N VAL A 497 11.32 3.04 12.99
CA VAL A 497 12.35 2.09 12.52
C VAL A 497 12.94 2.55 11.19
N ALA A 498 12.11 2.93 10.22
CA ALA A 498 12.57 3.42 8.92
C ALA A 498 13.37 4.73 9.05
N ILE A 499 12.95 5.66 9.91
CA ILE A 499 13.68 6.91 10.12
C ILE A 499 15.06 6.65 10.72
N ARG A 500 15.19 5.71 11.67
CA ARG A 500 16.50 5.37 12.28
C ARG A 500 17.54 4.93 11.26
N GLU A 501 17.11 4.34 10.14
CA GLU A 501 18.02 3.97 9.05
C GLU A 501 18.55 5.22 8.33
N LEU A 502 17.71 6.24 8.16
CA LEU A 502 18.07 7.55 7.60
C LEU A 502 18.95 8.38 8.56
N MET A 503 18.86 8.16 9.87
CA MET A 503 19.64 8.90 10.88
C MET A 503 21.14 8.58 10.85
N SER A 504 21.56 7.50 10.19
CA SER A 504 22.98 7.18 10.03
C SER A 504 23.74 8.22 9.20
N GLU A 505 23.02 9.03 8.41
CA GLU A 505 23.57 10.05 7.52
C GLU A 505 23.54 11.47 8.12
N LEU A 506 22.89 11.65 9.27
CA LEU A 506 22.82 12.94 9.96
C LEU A 506 23.95 13.14 10.97
N PRO A 507 24.35 14.40 11.25
CA PRO A 507 25.28 14.72 12.33
C PRO A 507 24.81 14.13 13.66
N PRO A 508 25.73 13.71 14.55
CA PRO A 508 25.38 13.15 15.85
C PRO A 508 24.59 14.11 16.73
N ASP A 509 24.77 15.43 16.57
CA ASP A 509 24.09 16.48 17.33
C ASP A 509 22.78 16.98 16.68
N ASP A 510 22.29 16.31 15.65
CA ASP A 510 21.05 16.71 14.99
C ASP A 510 19.82 16.53 15.91
N PRO A 511 18.98 17.56 16.10
CA PRO A 511 17.83 17.49 17.01
C PRO A 511 16.79 16.43 16.62
N LEU A 512 16.71 16.03 15.34
CA LEU A 512 15.83 14.96 14.89
C LEU A 512 16.27 13.61 15.48
N ARG A 513 17.58 13.36 15.52
CA ARG A 513 18.15 12.11 16.05
C ARG A 513 17.79 11.92 17.52
N TRP A 514 17.99 12.96 18.32
CA TRP A 514 17.59 12.96 19.74
C TRP A 514 16.09 12.73 19.90
N SER A 515 15.26 13.41 19.10
CA SER A 515 13.80 13.29 19.17
C SER A 515 13.31 11.87 18.86
N ILE A 516 13.94 11.18 17.90
CA ILE A 516 13.59 9.79 17.51
C ILE A 516 14.08 8.77 18.54
N GLU A 517 15.28 8.97 19.07
CA GLU A 517 15.81 8.15 20.16
C GLU A 517 14.93 8.26 21.41
N GLN A 518 14.54 9.49 21.75
CA GLN A 518 13.61 9.76 22.86
C GLN A 518 12.26 9.07 22.64
N ILE A 519 11.60 9.26 21.48
CA ILE A 519 10.32 8.60 21.20
C ILE A 519 10.45 7.08 21.28
N GLY A 520 11.50 6.51 20.69
CA GLY A 520 11.69 5.06 20.71
C GLY A 520 11.98 4.49 22.10
N ALA A 521 12.54 5.29 23.02
CA ALA A 521 12.82 4.87 24.40
C ALA A 521 11.66 5.15 25.38
N GLU A 522 10.93 6.25 25.18
CA GLU A 522 9.97 6.77 26.17
C GLU A 522 8.50 6.51 25.82
N ALA A 523 8.19 6.15 24.56
CA ALA A 523 6.81 5.87 24.14
C ALA A 523 6.27 4.62 24.84
N HIS A 524 5.40 4.84 25.84
CA HIS A 524 4.81 3.78 26.65
C HIS A 524 3.97 2.81 25.82
N GLU A 525 3.32 3.29 24.76
CA GLU A 525 2.53 2.47 23.85
C GLU A 525 3.38 1.43 23.10
N PHE A 526 4.67 1.69 22.87
CA PHE A 526 5.58 0.68 22.33
C PHE A 526 5.87 -0.42 23.36
N ALA A 527 6.06 -0.05 24.63
CA ALA A 527 6.27 -1.01 25.69
C ALA A 527 5.02 -1.89 25.93
N GLU A 528 3.81 -1.32 25.85
CA GLU A 528 2.55 -2.08 25.92
C GLU A 528 2.44 -3.11 24.78
N LEU A 529 2.73 -2.69 23.54
CA LEU A 529 2.68 -3.57 22.37
C LEU A 529 3.75 -4.68 22.46
N ASP A 530 4.96 -4.35 22.90
CA ASP A 530 6.04 -5.32 23.09
C ASP A 530 5.70 -6.37 24.13
N LEU A 531 5.09 -5.96 25.25
CA LEU A 531 4.68 -6.88 26.30
C LEU A 531 3.52 -7.77 25.84
N LEU A 532 2.57 -7.25 25.06
CA LEU A 532 1.52 -8.08 24.44
C LEU A 532 2.11 -9.20 23.58
N ASP A 533 3.12 -8.87 22.78
CA ASP A 533 3.76 -9.85 21.92
C ASP A 533 4.62 -10.86 22.71
N GLU A 534 5.32 -10.42 23.76
CA GLU A 534 6.08 -11.31 24.67
C GLU A 534 5.14 -12.32 25.37
N LEU A 535 3.96 -11.87 25.80
CA LEU A 535 2.92 -12.72 26.40
C LEU A 535 2.36 -13.72 25.39
N GLY A 536 2.11 -13.29 24.15
CA GLY A 536 1.65 -14.16 23.07
C GLY A 536 2.66 -15.28 22.73
N ARG A 537 3.97 -15.01 22.88
CA ARG A 537 5.04 -16.00 22.64
C ARG A 537 5.25 -16.98 23.80
N GLY A 538 4.61 -16.78 24.95
CA GLY A 538 4.84 -17.58 26.17
C GLY A 538 6.24 -17.40 26.79
N GLU A 539 6.94 -16.32 26.44
CA GLU A 539 8.31 -16.03 26.89
C GLU A 539 8.33 -15.44 28.32
N SER A 540 7.25 -14.77 28.71
CA SER A 540 7.12 -14.18 30.05
C SER A 540 6.78 -15.23 31.13
N ARG A 541 7.42 -15.12 32.30
CA ARG A 541 7.15 -15.98 33.46
C ARG A 541 6.08 -15.41 34.39
N LEU A 542 5.66 -14.15 34.19
CA LEU A 542 4.55 -13.49 34.89
C LEU A 542 3.31 -14.36 35.06
N LEU A 543 3.07 -15.27 34.12
CA LEU A 543 1.87 -16.10 34.03
C LEU A 543 2.06 -17.56 34.48
N ARG A 544 3.28 -18.01 34.84
CA ARG A 544 3.52 -19.43 35.16
C ARG A 544 2.88 -19.91 36.47
N GLY A 545 2.34 -19.01 37.29
CA GLY A 545 1.67 -19.34 38.57
C GLY A 545 0.28 -18.76 38.77
N GLY A 546 -0.16 -17.84 37.90
CA GLY A 546 -1.55 -17.36 37.86
C GLY A 546 -2.25 -18.07 36.72
N GLY A 547 -3.31 -18.82 36.97
CA GLY A 547 -4.01 -19.59 35.95
C GLY A 547 -4.47 -18.78 34.72
N PRO A 548 -5.14 -19.41 33.74
CA PRO A 548 -5.50 -18.79 32.46
C PRO A 548 -6.25 -17.45 32.56
N THR A 549 -6.93 -17.19 33.67
CA THR A 549 -7.59 -15.91 34.00
C THR A 549 -6.60 -14.76 34.20
N ALA A 550 -5.43 -14.99 34.81
CA ALA A 550 -4.43 -13.94 35.02
C ALA A 550 -3.83 -13.46 33.69
N ALA A 551 -3.60 -14.36 32.75
CA ALA A 551 -3.12 -14.04 31.40
C ALA A 551 -4.11 -13.16 30.64
N ALA A 552 -5.40 -13.54 30.70
CA ALA A 552 -6.48 -12.78 30.06
C ALA A 552 -6.66 -11.39 30.68
N ASP A 553 -6.43 -11.22 31.98
CA ASP A 553 -6.49 -9.92 32.65
C ASP A 553 -5.32 -9.02 32.26
N VAL A 554 -4.10 -9.57 32.12
CA VAL A 554 -2.92 -8.82 31.69
C VAL A 554 -3.06 -8.34 30.25
N THR A 555 -3.42 -9.25 29.33
CA THR A 555 -3.60 -8.90 27.90
C THR A 555 -4.76 -7.90 27.71
N ARG A 556 -5.82 -8.02 28.51
CA ARG A 556 -6.92 -7.04 28.56
C ARG A 556 -6.45 -5.67 29.05
N LEU A 557 -5.69 -5.61 30.15
CA LEU A 557 -5.17 -4.34 30.68
C LEU A 557 -4.26 -3.63 29.67
N LEU A 558 -3.41 -4.39 28.98
CA LEU A 558 -2.59 -3.86 27.90
C LEU A 558 -3.42 -3.44 26.69
N GLY A 559 -4.65 -3.90 26.55
CA GLY A 559 -5.58 -3.44 25.51
C GLY A 559 -5.62 -4.33 24.27
N ALA A 560 -5.46 -5.64 24.45
CA ALA A 560 -5.67 -6.61 23.37
C ALA A 560 -7.10 -6.54 22.78
N GLN A 561 -8.12 -6.24 23.60
CA GLN A 561 -9.52 -6.12 23.15
C GLN A 561 -10.00 -4.67 22.95
N GLY A 562 -9.14 -3.67 23.17
CA GLY A 562 -9.53 -2.27 23.06
C GLY A 562 -8.67 -1.32 23.89
N LYS A 563 -8.73 -0.02 23.57
CA LYS A 563 -7.97 1.03 24.27
C LYS A 563 -8.79 1.84 25.28
N ASP A 564 -10.10 1.62 25.35
CA ASP A 564 -10.93 2.34 26.31
C ASP A 564 -10.70 1.82 27.75
N PRO A 565 -10.76 2.70 28.76
CA PRO A 565 -10.47 2.31 30.15
C PRO A 565 -11.38 1.20 30.69
N ARG A 566 -12.66 1.15 30.27
CA ARG A 566 -13.63 0.18 30.80
C ARG A 566 -13.30 -1.22 30.31
N THR A 567 -13.08 -1.38 29.01
CA THR A 567 -12.63 -2.65 28.40
C THR A 567 -11.31 -3.10 28.99
N ARG A 568 -10.31 -2.20 29.11
CA ARG A 568 -8.99 -2.53 29.68
C ARG A 568 -9.07 -3.01 31.13
N LEU A 569 -9.98 -2.46 31.93
CA LEU A 569 -10.17 -2.85 33.33
C LEU A 569 -11.15 -4.01 33.52
N GLY A 570 -11.76 -4.52 32.44
CA GLY A 570 -12.77 -5.59 32.52
C GLY A 570 -14.11 -5.14 33.10
N LEU A 571 -14.41 -3.85 33.02
CA LEU A 571 -15.66 -3.26 33.49
C LEU A 571 -16.72 -3.27 32.38
N ILE A 572 -17.99 -3.23 32.77
CA ILE A 572 -19.10 -3.09 31.84
C ILE A 572 -19.09 -1.69 31.19
N ALA A 573 -19.65 -1.57 29.98
CA ALA A 573 -19.67 -0.29 29.24
C ALA A 573 -20.39 0.84 29.99
N ALA A 574 -21.34 0.51 30.87
CA ALA A 574 -22.10 1.46 31.69
C ALA A 574 -21.39 1.88 32.99
N ALA A 575 -20.19 1.34 33.28
CA ALA A 575 -19.49 1.62 34.53
C ALA A 575 -19.18 3.12 34.72
N GLY A 576 -19.36 3.60 35.94
CA GLY A 576 -19.11 4.99 36.32
C GLY A 576 -17.63 5.35 36.32
N VAL A 577 -17.32 6.66 36.33
CA VAL A 577 -15.93 7.15 36.40
C VAL A 577 -15.24 6.71 37.70
N ASP A 578 -15.97 6.70 38.82
CA ASP A 578 -15.44 6.26 40.12
C ASP A 578 -15.09 4.76 40.14
N GLU A 579 -15.89 3.93 39.48
CA GLU A 579 -15.61 2.49 39.35
C GLU A 579 -14.38 2.24 38.49
N VAL A 580 -14.23 2.98 37.39
CA VAL A 580 -13.02 2.98 36.55
C VAL A 580 -11.80 3.39 37.37
N HIS A 581 -11.94 4.43 38.19
CA HIS A 581 -10.84 4.92 39.03
C HIS A 581 -10.43 3.89 40.08
N ALA A 582 -11.39 3.32 40.81
CA ALA A 582 -11.13 2.29 41.81
C ALA A 582 -10.45 1.06 41.20
N ALA A 583 -10.96 0.56 40.07
CA ALA A 583 -10.40 -0.60 39.37
C ALA A 583 -8.97 -0.34 38.86
N ALA A 584 -8.69 0.87 38.32
CA ALA A 584 -7.34 1.23 37.89
C ALA A 584 -6.37 1.34 39.08
N GLN A 585 -6.79 1.92 40.21
CA GLN A 585 -5.97 1.95 41.42
C GLN A 585 -5.68 0.54 41.97
N ASP A 586 -6.66 -0.36 41.95
CA ASP A 586 -6.48 -1.76 42.33
C ASP A 586 -5.47 -2.47 41.42
N ALA A 587 -5.53 -2.22 40.12
CA ALA A 587 -4.55 -2.74 39.17
C ALA A 587 -3.14 -2.22 39.49
N VAL A 588 -2.97 -0.92 39.76
CA VAL A 588 -1.68 -0.33 40.17
C VAL A 588 -1.14 -1.02 41.42
N ARG A 589 -1.95 -1.11 42.49
CA ARG A 589 -1.54 -1.76 43.75
C ARG A 589 -1.12 -3.21 43.52
N ARG A 590 -1.89 -3.95 42.73
CA ARG A 590 -1.64 -5.37 42.42
C ARG A 590 -0.31 -5.57 41.72
N TRP A 591 -0.02 -4.78 40.68
CA TRP A 591 1.19 -4.96 39.88
C TRP A 591 2.45 -4.42 40.57
N ARG A 592 2.35 -3.33 41.34
CA ARG A 592 3.45 -2.88 42.22
C ARG A 592 3.81 -3.95 43.25
N ALA A 593 2.80 -4.50 43.92
CA ALA A 593 3.02 -5.58 44.89
C ALA A 593 3.61 -6.85 44.24
N HIS A 594 3.43 -7.08 42.93
CA HIS A 594 4.06 -8.18 42.21
C HIS A 594 5.53 -7.87 41.84
N ALA A 595 5.82 -6.63 41.44
CA ALA A 595 7.17 -6.14 41.11
C ALA A 595 8.12 -6.18 42.33
N GLU A 596 7.59 -5.88 43.51
CA GLU A 596 8.32 -5.81 44.79
C GLU A 596 8.63 -7.18 45.41
N ARG A 597 8.04 -8.28 44.91
CA ARG A 597 8.31 -9.62 45.45
C ARG A 597 9.78 -10.01 45.21
N PRO A 598 10.49 -10.54 46.22
CA PRO A 598 11.89 -10.96 46.08
C PRO A 598 12.11 -12.05 45.02
N THR A 599 11.09 -12.87 44.76
CA THR A 599 11.14 -13.97 43.77
C THR A 599 10.88 -13.51 42.34
N THR A 600 10.49 -12.25 42.13
CA THR A 600 10.22 -11.70 40.79
C THR A 600 11.54 -11.41 40.09
N GLY A 601 11.76 -12.06 38.95
CA GLY A 601 12.95 -11.84 38.12
C GLY A 601 12.96 -10.44 37.50
N ALA A 602 14.13 -9.99 37.02
CA ALA A 602 14.27 -8.66 36.40
C ALA A 602 13.31 -8.43 35.22
N ARG A 603 13.10 -9.47 34.39
CA ARG A 603 12.20 -9.42 33.23
C ARG A 603 10.72 -9.27 33.63
N ASP A 604 10.28 -10.04 34.62
CA ASP A 604 8.91 -9.96 35.14
C ASP A 604 8.67 -8.63 35.87
N ARG A 605 9.70 -8.08 36.54
CA ARG A 605 9.63 -6.76 37.17
C ARG A 605 9.42 -5.65 36.14
N ALA A 606 10.21 -5.64 35.06
CA ALA A 606 10.05 -4.68 33.97
C ALA A 606 8.64 -4.77 33.34
N ALA A 607 8.12 -5.98 33.17
CA ALA A 607 6.77 -6.16 32.67
C ALA A 607 5.68 -5.70 33.67
N CYS A 608 5.86 -5.89 34.98
CA CYS A 608 5.00 -5.27 35.99
C CYS A 608 5.06 -3.74 35.96
N GLU A 609 6.23 -3.14 35.75
CA GLU A 609 6.38 -1.69 35.63
C GLU A 609 5.58 -1.13 34.45
N VAL A 610 5.57 -1.83 33.31
CA VAL A 610 4.71 -1.49 32.16
C VAL A 610 3.23 -1.53 32.57
N LEU A 611 2.78 -2.59 33.24
CA LEU A 611 1.38 -2.74 33.67
C LEU A 611 0.95 -1.67 34.69
N VAL A 612 1.86 -1.30 35.61
CA VAL A 612 1.64 -0.21 36.56
C VAL A 612 1.46 1.11 35.81
N ARG A 613 2.38 1.45 34.90
CA ARG A 613 2.32 2.70 34.13
C ARG A 613 1.09 2.74 33.21
N THR A 614 0.67 1.60 32.64
CA THR A 614 -0.59 1.47 31.90
C THR A 614 -1.79 1.81 32.77
N ALA A 615 -1.90 1.20 33.96
CA ALA A 615 -3.01 1.43 34.88
C ALA A 615 -3.03 2.89 35.40
N GLU A 616 -1.87 3.48 35.68
CA GLU A 616 -1.75 4.91 36.02
C GLU A 616 -2.19 5.82 34.88
N GLY A 617 -1.84 5.47 33.63
CA GLY A 617 -2.30 6.20 32.45
C GLY A 617 -3.81 6.14 32.24
N LEU A 618 -4.50 5.11 32.75
CA LEU A 618 -5.97 5.05 32.73
C LEU A 618 -6.59 6.00 33.77
N LEU A 619 -5.93 6.23 34.90
CA LEU A 619 -6.38 7.18 35.91
C LEU A 619 -6.40 8.62 35.38
N SER A 620 -5.39 9.01 34.59
CA SER A 620 -5.31 10.35 34.01
C SER A 620 -6.32 10.58 32.88
N LYS A 621 -6.58 9.55 32.06
CA LYS A 621 -7.57 9.60 30.95
C LYS A 621 -9.01 9.60 31.43
N ALA A 622 -9.32 8.97 32.57
CA ALA A 622 -10.68 8.95 33.12
C ALA A 622 -11.21 10.34 33.52
N TRP A 623 -10.32 11.32 33.68
CA TRP A 623 -10.64 12.71 34.05
C TRP A 623 -10.76 13.67 32.86
N ASN A 624 -10.38 13.24 31.65
CA ASN A 624 -10.39 14.09 30.44
C ASN A 624 -11.17 13.36 29.33
N PRO A 625 -12.52 13.43 29.35
CA PRO A 625 -13.41 12.65 28.48
C PRO A 625 -13.32 13.01 27.00
#